data_AF-A0A1C6BRC8-F1
#
_entry.id   AF-A0A1C6BRC8-F1
#
_cell.length_a   1.000
_cell.length_b   1.000
_cell.length_c   1.000
_cell.angle_alpha   90.00
_cell.angle_beta   90.00
_cell.angle_gamma   90.00
#
_symmetry.space_group_name_H-M   'P 1'
#
loop_
_entity.id
_entity.type
_entity.pdbx_description
1 polymer ?
#
loop_
_entity_poly.entity_id
_entity_poly.type
_entity_poly.pdbx_seq_one_letter_code
_entity_poly.pdbx_strand_id
1 'polypeptide(L)'
;MDINQFAVYQLKNGPETRQMRFRSYEKLQQSGIQVRYEYYREVYLGKMQRQDTPENIRERLQKKIPKSFDGHSLSVSDVLVLNREGEITAYYVEKEGFTVIAGFIRIGSSGALLTFETTNFHIEGKAGSWLVLDTLIIDGREFFLMEHMEYGRNAAYVILDAEGKIVAEDNRNGFDENAKQQIREYLHPPKPVQKPEEKPPLENWQKYMENGEYLRSSEISEEQNYNMIDGRRNNMPPKKTRTSVLVKLHQKQAEIAKRSGKEVPQMAVAEDMERRRK
;
A
#
# COMPACT_ATOMS: atom_id res chain seq x y z
N MET A 1 0.35 0.22 -9.21
CA MET A 1 -0.50 -0.56 -10.14
C MET A 1 -0.99 -1.76 -9.36
N ASP A 2 -2.30 -1.98 -9.28
CA ASP A 2 -2.83 -3.17 -8.60
C ASP A 2 -2.57 -4.41 -9.46
N ILE A 3 -1.42 -5.05 -9.27
CA ILE A 3 -1.08 -6.28 -9.98
C ILE A 3 -1.82 -7.41 -9.25
N ASN A 4 -2.94 -7.85 -9.83
CA ASN A 4 -3.73 -8.99 -9.36
C ASN A 4 -3.82 -10.01 -10.49
N GLN A 5 -2.90 -10.96 -10.49
CA GLN A 5 -2.77 -11.98 -11.53
C GLN A 5 -2.51 -13.35 -10.93
N PHE A 6 -2.77 -14.41 -11.69
CA PHE A 6 -2.39 -15.76 -11.32
C PHE A 6 -1.85 -16.50 -12.54
N ALA A 7 -0.92 -17.40 -12.30
CA ALA A 7 -0.35 -18.28 -13.31
C ALA A 7 -0.54 -19.75 -12.89
N VAL A 8 -0.74 -20.61 -13.88
CA VAL A 8 -0.81 -22.06 -13.68
C VAL A 8 0.40 -22.69 -14.33
N TYR A 9 1.09 -23.52 -13.54
CA TYR A 9 2.26 -24.26 -13.94
C TYR A 9 1.96 -25.75 -13.92
N GLN A 10 2.33 -26.45 -14.99
CA GLN A 10 2.18 -27.90 -15.09
C GLN A 10 3.54 -28.55 -15.32
N LEU A 11 3.70 -29.78 -14.82
CA LEU A 11 4.93 -30.54 -15.02
C LEU A 11 5.21 -30.72 -16.51
N LYS A 12 6.48 -30.52 -16.90
CA LYS A 12 6.95 -30.82 -18.25
C LYS A 12 6.79 -32.30 -18.53
N ASN A 13 6.44 -32.63 -19.77
CA ASN A 13 6.35 -34.01 -20.22
C ASN A 13 7.77 -34.56 -20.46
N GLY A 14 8.36 -35.16 -19.43
CA GLY A 14 9.66 -35.82 -19.51
C GLY A 14 9.80 -36.99 -18.53
N PRO A 15 10.85 -37.82 -18.67
CA PRO A 15 11.14 -38.90 -17.73
C PRO A 15 11.48 -38.37 -16.33
N GLU A 16 12.14 -37.22 -16.25
CA GLU A 16 12.58 -36.56 -15.01
C GLU A 16 11.40 -36.24 -14.07
N THR A 17 10.25 -35.87 -14.63
CA THR A 17 9.06 -35.49 -13.85
C THR A 17 8.14 -36.67 -13.54
N ARG A 18 8.42 -37.87 -14.07
CA ARG A 18 7.50 -39.02 -14.01
C ARG A 18 7.17 -39.43 -12.58
N GLN A 19 8.16 -39.36 -11.70
CA GLN A 19 8.00 -39.65 -10.27
C GLN A 19 7.15 -38.62 -9.52
N MET A 20 7.01 -37.40 -10.05
CA MET A 20 6.27 -36.29 -9.43
C MET A 20 4.78 -36.28 -9.76
N ARG A 21 4.41 -36.83 -10.93
CA ARG A 21 3.03 -36.74 -11.45
C ARG A 21 2.03 -37.38 -10.50
N PHE A 22 0.96 -36.64 -10.21
CA PHE A 22 -0.15 -37.10 -9.36
C PHE A 22 0.30 -37.58 -7.95
N ARG A 23 1.41 -37.06 -7.43
CA ARG A 23 1.83 -37.27 -6.05
C ARG A 23 1.40 -36.10 -5.18
N SER A 24 1.04 -36.35 -3.93
CA SER A 24 0.90 -35.28 -2.94
C SER A 24 2.26 -34.69 -2.61
N TYR A 25 2.27 -33.44 -2.16
CA TYR A 25 3.47 -32.74 -1.72
C TYR A 25 4.17 -33.50 -0.59
N GLU A 26 3.41 -34.02 0.37
CA GLU A 26 3.94 -34.85 1.46
C GLU A 26 4.75 -36.05 0.95
N LYS A 27 4.27 -36.74 -0.08
CA LYS A 27 4.99 -37.88 -0.68
C LYS A 27 6.25 -37.44 -1.41
N LEU A 28 6.24 -36.27 -2.03
CA LEU A 28 7.45 -35.70 -2.65
C LEU A 28 8.50 -35.40 -1.58
N GLN A 29 8.10 -34.78 -0.46
CA GLN A 29 8.99 -34.52 0.66
C GLN A 29 9.59 -35.80 1.26
N GLN A 30 8.78 -36.83 1.50
CA GLN A 30 9.25 -38.14 1.99
C GLN A 30 10.25 -38.82 1.03
N SER A 31 10.11 -38.56 -0.28
CA SER A 31 10.99 -39.10 -1.31
C SER A 31 12.21 -38.20 -1.59
N GLY A 32 12.36 -37.07 -0.88
CA GLY A 32 13.42 -36.09 -1.11
C GLY A 32 13.30 -35.34 -2.44
N ILE A 33 12.14 -35.35 -3.08
CA ILE A 33 11.91 -34.71 -4.38
C ILE A 33 11.41 -33.29 -4.14
N GLN A 34 12.13 -32.31 -4.67
CA GLN A 34 11.75 -30.90 -4.54
C GLN A 34 10.90 -30.43 -5.72
N VAL A 35 9.87 -29.63 -5.42
CA VAL A 35 9.04 -28.96 -6.44
C VAL A 35 9.78 -27.71 -6.91
N ARG A 36 10.58 -27.85 -7.98
CA ARG A 36 11.37 -26.74 -8.54
C ARG A 36 10.80 -26.25 -9.87
N TYR A 37 10.88 -24.95 -10.13
CA TYR A 37 10.34 -24.30 -11.33
C TYR A 37 10.83 -24.92 -12.64
N GLU A 38 12.06 -25.40 -12.70
CA GLU A 38 12.69 -25.94 -13.91
C GLU A 38 11.95 -27.17 -14.45
N TYR A 39 11.25 -27.91 -13.59
CA TYR A 39 10.45 -29.08 -13.97
C TYR A 39 9.06 -28.72 -14.50
N TYR A 40 8.69 -27.44 -14.46
CA TYR A 40 7.37 -26.95 -14.80
C TYR A 40 7.39 -26.03 -16.03
N ARG A 41 6.25 -25.91 -16.69
CA ARG A 41 5.98 -24.92 -17.74
C ARG A 41 4.75 -24.11 -17.36
N GLU A 42 4.76 -22.82 -17.66
CA GLU A 42 3.56 -21.98 -17.56
C GLU A 42 2.58 -22.39 -18.66
N VAL A 43 1.35 -22.74 -18.28
CA VAL A 43 0.29 -23.12 -19.24
C VAL A 43 -0.82 -22.09 -19.34
N TYR A 44 -0.90 -21.18 -18.37
CA TYR A 44 -1.93 -20.15 -18.35
C TYR A 44 -1.53 -18.99 -17.45
N LEU A 45 -1.81 -17.77 -17.92
CA LEU A 45 -1.74 -16.53 -17.16
C LEU A 45 -3.11 -15.84 -17.20
N GLY A 46 -3.65 -15.50 -16.03
CA GLY A 46 -4.96 -14.90 -15.88
C GLY A 46 -4.96 -13.71 -14.92
N LYS A 47 -6.03 -12.91 -14.98
CA LYS A 47 -6.32 -11.88 -13.98
C LYS A 47 -7.11 -12.49 -12.83
N MET A 48 -6.87 -12.02 -11.61
CA MET A 48 -7.66 -12.38 -10.43
C MET A 48 -8.34 -11.16 -9.83
N GLN A 49 -9.42 -11.39 -9.10
CA GLN A 49 -10.03 -10.38 -8.22
C GLN A 49 -9.28 -10.34 -6.88
N ARG A 50 -9.35 -9.23 -6.14
CA ARG A 50 -8.65 -9.09 -4.85
C ARG A 50 -9.11 -10.14 -3.83
N GLN A 51 -10.38 -10.52 -3.88
CA GLN A 51 -11.00 -11.53 -3.03
C GLN A 51 -10.87 -12.97 -3.55
N ASP A 52 -10.26 -13.20 -4.72
CA ASP A 52 -10.12 -14.56 -5.27
C ASP A 52 -9.17 -15.37 -4.38
N THR A 53 -9.65 -16.49 -3.85
CA THR A 53 -8.80 -17.50 -3.19
C THR A 53 -8.33 -18.55 -4.21
N PRO A 54 -7.30 -19.35 -3.88
CA PRO A 54 -6.90 -20.50 -4.70
C PRO A 54 -8.08 -21.42 -5.07
N GLU A 55 -9.01 -21.63 -4.15
CA GLU A 55 -10.21 -22.45 -4.32
C GLU A 55 -11.16 -21.83 -5.35
N ASN A 56 -11.46 -20.54 -5.23
CA ASN A 56 -12.30 -19.82 -6.20
C ASN A 56 -11.71 -19.89 -7.62
N ILE A 57 -10.37 -19.79 -7.72
CA ILE A 57 -9.67 -19.91 -9.00
C ILE A 57 -9.78 -21.34 -9.56
N ARG A 58 -9.59 -22.36 -8.73
CA ARG A 58 -9.77 -23.77 -9.12
C ARG A 58 -11.19 -24.04 -9.62
N GLU A 59 -12.21 -23.60 -8.89
CA GLU A 59 -13.61 -23.75 -9.31
C GLU A 59 -13.87 -23.08 -10.67
N ARG A 60 -13.36 -21.86 -10.86
CA ARG A 60 -13.51 -21.12 -12.12
C ARG A 60 -12.88 -21.84 -13.30
N LEU A 61 -11.65 -22.34 -13.14
CA LEU A 61 -10.93 -23.08 -14.18
C LEU A 61 -11.60 -24.43 -14.49
N GLN A 62 -12.14 -25.11 -13.48
CA GLN A 62 -12.88 -26.37 -13.66
C GLN A 62 -14.22 -26.15 -14.40
N LYS A 63 -14.93 -25.07 -14.09
CA LYS A 63 -16.22 -24.74 -14.72
C LYS A 63 -16.07 -24.39 -16.20
N LYS A 64 -15.03 -23.63 -16.55
CA LYS A 64 -14.76 -23.24 -17.94
C LYS A 64 -13.27 -23.02 -18.15
N ILE A 65 -12.67 -23.91 -18.92
CA ILE A 65 -11.27 -23.78 -19.35
C ILE A 65 -11.16 -22.61 -20.35
N PRO A 66 -10.30 -21.61 -20.09
CA PRO A 66 -10.04 -20.50 -21.01
C PRO A 66 -9.43 -20.99 -22.33
N LYS A 67 -9.69 -20.29 -23.44
CA LYS A 67 -9.12 -20.65 -24.75
C LYS A 67 -7.59 -20.55 -24.81
N SER A 68 -6.99 -19.70 -24.00
CA SER A 68 -5.54 -19.51 -23.92
C SER A 68 -4.86 -20.49 -22.96
N PHE A 69 -5.60 -21.45 -22.39
CA PHE A 69 -5.05 -22.45 -21.49
C PHE A 69 -4.39 -23.58 -22.30
N ASP A 70 -3.06 -23.68 -22.25
CA ASP A 70 -2.27 -24.67 -23.00
C ASP A 70 -1.84 -25.86 -22.12
N GLY A 71 -2.83 -26.64 -21.68
CA GLY A 71 -2.59 -27.73 -20.73
C GLY A 71 -3.85 -28.52 -20.40
N HIS A 72 -3.74 -29.40 -19.40
CA HIS A 72 -4.88 -30.15 -18.88
C HIS A 72 -5.60 -29.36 -17.77
N SER A 73 -6.82 -29.78 -17.42
CA SER A 73 -7.51 -29.23 -16.24
C SER A 73 -6.63 -29.29 -14.99
N LEU A 74 -6.78 -28.29 -14.11
CA LEU A 74 -6.02 -28.18 -12.87
C LEU A 74 -6.13 -29.47 -12.04
N SER A 75 -4.99 -30.08 -11.72
CA SER A 75 -4.92 -31.40 -11.08
C SER A 75 -3.76 -31.50 -10.09
N VAL A 76 -3.72 -32.60 -9.32
CA VAL A 76 -2.63 -32.88 -8.37
C VAL A 76 -1.29 -32.82 -9.11
N SER A 77 -0.28 -32.22 -8.47
CA SER A 77 1.06 -31.94 -9.01
C SER A 77 1.22 -30.70 -9.87
N ASP A 78 0.14 -29.99 -10.19
CA ASP A 78 0.21 -28.64 -10.75
C ASP A 78 0.59 -27.63 -9.66
N VAL A 79 1.07 -26.46 -10.07
CA VAL A 79 1.36 -25.34 -9.16
C VAL A 79 0.57 -24.11 -9.62
N LEU A 80 -0.18 -23.53 -8.70
CA LEU A 80 -0.89 -22.26 -8.87
C LEU A 80 -0.09 -21.16 -8.21
N VAL A 81 0.35 -20.16 -8.97
CA VAL A 81 1.07 -19.00 -8.44
C VAL A 81 0.14 -17.80 -8.47
N LEU A 82 -0.05 -17.16 -7.32
CA LEU A 82 -0.82 -15.93 -7.19
C LEU A 82 0.13 -14.75 -7.02
N ASN A 83 -0.17 -13.65 -7.70
CA ASN A 83 0.43 -12.35 -7.47
C ASN A 83 -0.69 -11.40 -7.04
N ARG A 84 -0.74 -11.10 -5.74
CA ARG A 84 -1.74 -10.22 -5.12
C ARG A 84 -1.05 -8.96 -4.61
N GLU A 85 -1.28 -7.84 -5.28
CA GLU A 85 -0.74 -6.55 -4.88
C GLU A 85 0.79 -6.60 -4.69
N GLY A 86 1.48 -7.30 -5.61
CA GLY A 86 2.92 -7.47 -5.63
C GLY A 86 3.46 -8.64 -4.80
N GLU A 87 2.65 -9.26 -3.94
CA GLU A 87 3.02 -10.44 -3.15
C GLU A 87 2.81 -11.72 -3.97
N ILE A 88 3.89 -12.48 -4.18
CA ILE A 88 3.86 -13.74 -4.92
C ILE A 88 3.83 -14.92 -3.96
N THR A 89 2.81 -15.76 -4.09
CA THR A 89 2.65 -17.00 -3.31
C THR A 89 2.41 -18.17 -4.24
N ALA A 90 3.16 -19.25 -4.07
CA ALA A 90 3.01 -20.47 -4.84
C ALA A 90 2.25 -21.54 -4.03
N TYR A 91 1.29 -22.19 -4.69
CA TYR A 91 0.41 -23.19 -4.12
C TYR A 91 0.53 -24.47 -4.93
N TYR A 92 1.05 -25.53 -4.31
CA TYR A 92 0.98 -26.87 -4.85
C TYR A 92 -0.47 -27.36 -4.83
N VAL A 93 -0.96 -27.85 -5.96
CA VAL A 93 -2.32 -28.38 -6.08
C VAL A 93 -2.38 -29.77 -5.48
N GLU A 94 -3.20 -29.92 -4.45
CA GLU A 94 -3.49 -31.20 -3.83
C GLU A 94 -4.83 -31.76 -4.32
N LYS A 95 -5.08 -33.03 -3.99
CA LYS A 95 -6.37 -33.67 -4.32
C LYS A 95 -7.53 -32.82 -3.79
N GLU A 96 -7.42 -32.42 -2.54
CA GLU A 96 -8.36 -31.57 -1.81
C GLU A 96 -7.57 -30.38 -1.25
N GLY A 97 -7.80 -29.19 -1.80
CA GLY A 97 -7.11 -27.96 -1.39
C GLY A 97 -5.74 -27.74 -2.02
N PHE A 98 -4.88 -27.03 -1.28
CA PHE A 98 -3.58 -26.55 -1.72
C PHE A 98 -2.56 -26.58 -0.58
N THR A 99 -1.29 -26.69 -0.91
CA THR A 99 -0.18 -26.52 0.03
C THR A 99 0.72 -25.38 -0.42
N VAL A 100 0.98 -24.42 0.48
CA VAL A 100 1.91 -23.32 0.17
C VAL A 100 3.32 -23.88 0.05
N ILE A 101 4.02 -23.54 -1.04
CA ILE A 101 5.39 -23.97 -1.29
C ILE A 101 6.33 -22.77 -1.41
N ALA A 102 7.42 -22.83 -0.67
CA ALA A 102 8.48 -21.84 -0.66
C ALA A 102 9.43 -22.00 -1.85
N GLY A 103 10.02 -20.90 -2.31
CA GLY A 103 11.12 -20.92 -3.27
C GLY A 103 10.81 -21.53 -4.65
N PHE A 104 9.52 -21.66 -5.01
CA PHE A 104 9.11 -22.12 -6.34
C PHE A 104 9.47 -21.09 -7.40
N ILE A 105 9.00 -19.85 -7.26
CA ILE A 105 9.47 -18.73 -8.08
C ILE A 105 10.72 -18.18 -7.41
N ARG A 106 11.80 -18.06 -8.17
CA ARG A 106 13.08 -17.47 -7.72
C ARG A 106 13.43 -16.33 -8.66
N ILE A 107 13.70 -15.15 -8.11
CA ILE A 107 14.21 -14.04 -8.90
C ILE A 107 15.72 -14.23 -8.92
N GLY A 108 16.22 -14.96 -9.92
CA GLY A 108 17.63 -15.30 -10.09
C GLY A 108 18.51 -14.07 -10.35
N SER A 109 18.64 -13.19 -9.35
CA SER A 109 19.52 -12.05 -9.41
C SER A 109 20.94 -12.57 -9.32
N SER A 110 21.69 -12.42 -10.41
CA SER A 110 23.05 -12.95 -10.61
C SER A 110 24.08 -12.42 -9.60
N GLY A 111 23.68 -11.49 -8.72
CA GLY A 111 24.47 -10.92 -7.64
C GLY A 111 23.79 -10.97 -6.26
N ALA A 112 22.73 -11.76 -6.07
CA ALA A 112 22.16 -11.96 -4.73
C ALA A 112 23.16 -12.74 -3.85
N LEU A 113 23.39 -12.25 -2.63
CA LEU A 113 24.23 -12.93 -1.64
C LEU A 113 23.54 -14.17 -1.07
N LEU A 114 22.21 -14.16 -1.08
CA LEU A 114 21.37 -15.21 -0.55
C LEU A 114 20.65 -15.94 -1.68
N THR A 115 20.62 -17.25 -1.53
CA THR A 115 19.81 -18.18 -2.32
C THR A 115 19.02 -19.08 -1.37
N PHE A 116 17.96 -19.73 -1.87
CA PHE A 116 17.17 -20.68 -1.06
C PHE A 116 17.99 -21.82 -0.45
N GLU A 117 19.16 -22.16 -1.03
CA GLU A 117 20.02 -23.25 -0.55
C GLU A 117 21.11 -22.76 0.44
N THR A 118 21.06 -21.47 0.82
CA THR A 118 22.10 -20.87 1.67
C THR A 118 22.02 -21.40 3.09
N THR A 119 23.15 -21.89 3.58
CA THR A 119 23.36 -22.37 4.94
C THR A 119 24.66 -21.78 5.48
N ASN A 120 24.85 -21.81 6.81
CA ASN A 120 26.02 -21.25 7.48
C ASN A 120 26.26 -19.76 7.18
N PHE A 121 25.18 -19.00 6.93
CA PHE A 121 25.24 -17.57 6.69
C PHE A 121 25.48 -16.82 8.01
N HIS A 122 26.35 -15.82 7.96
CA HIS A 122 26.64 -14.97 9.11
C HIS A 122 25.97 -13.62 8.91
N ILE A 123 25.06 -13.27 9.81
CA ILE A 123 24.33 -12.01 9.78
C ILE A 123 25.11 -10.99 10.61
N GLU A 124 25.44 -9.84 10.02
CA GLU A 124 26.13 -8.77 10.75
C GLU A 124 25.32 -8.34 11.98
N GLY A 125 25.97 -8.30 13.15
CA GLY A 125 25.33 -7.95 14.41
C GLY A 125 24.53 -9.07 15.09
N LYS A 126 24.43 -10.26 14.50
CA LYS A 126 23.82 -11.44 15.15
C LYS A 126 24.87 -12.54 15.31
N ALA A 127 24.85 -13.20 16.46
CA ALA A 127 25.71 -14.34 16.72
C ALA A 127 25.20 -15.59 15.96
N GLY A 128 26.12 -16.53 15.75
CA GLY A 128 25.80 -17.84 15.19
C GLY A 128 25.69 -17.89 13.67
N SER A 129 25.32 -19.07 13.20
CA SER A 129 25.14 -19.39 11.79
C SER A 129 23.65 -19.57 11.48
N TRP A 130 23.25 -19.06 10.33
CA TRP A 130 21.85 -18.98 9.90
C TRP A 130 21.66 -19.71 8.57
N LEU A 131 20.48 -20.28 8.35
CA LEU A 131 20.06 -20.88 7.08
C LEU A 131 18.82 -20.17 6.54
N VAL A 132 18.63 -20.22 5.23
CA VAL A 132 17.38 -19.77 4.61
C VAL A 132 16.32 -20.85 4.77
N LEU A 133 15.24 -20.53 5.47
CA LEU A 133 14.11 -21.41 5.71
C LEU A 133 13.01 -21.23 4.65
N ASP A 134 12.72 -19.97 4.32
CA ASP A 134 11.62 -19.59 3.43
C ASP A 134 11.98 -18.32 2.64
N THR A 135 11.26 -18.06 1.54
CA THR A 135 11.45 -16.91 0.67
C THR A 135 10.11 -16.28 0.31
N LEU A 136 10.05 -14.96 0.31
CA LEU A 136 8.88 -14.20 -0.10
C LEU A 136 9.26 -13.16 -1.14
N ILE A 137 8.42 -13.01 -2.17
CA ILE A 137 8.61 -11.96 -3.18
C ILE A 137 7.51 -10.91 -3.00
N ILE A 138 7.91 -9.66 -2.80
CA ILE A 138 7.02 -8.49 -2.73
C ILE A 138 7.57 -7.40 -3.66
N ASP A 139 6.71 -6.87 -4.53
CA ASP A 139 7.02 -5.81 -5.51
C ASP A 139 8.27 -6.11 -6.36
N GLY A 140 8.47 -7.39 -6.69
CA GLY A 140 9.58 -7.84 -7.53
C GLY A 140 10.94 -7.90 -6.82
N ARG A 141 10.96 -7.81 -5.48
CA ARG A 141 12.15 -8.03 -4.65
C ARG A 141 11.96 -9.28 -3.80
N GLU A 142 13.04 -10.04 -3.65
CA GLU A 142 13.07 -11.29 -2.90
C GLU A 142 13.59 -11.04 -1.47
N PHE A 143 12.90 -11.64 -0.52
CA PHE A 143 13.20 -11.59 0.91
C PHE A 143 13.38 -12.99 1.44
N PHE A 144 14.30 -13.14 2.39
CA PHE A 144 14.75 -14.44 2.90
C PHE A 144 14.47 -14.51 4.39
N LEU A 145 13.71 -15.53 4.79
CA LEU A 145 13.49 -15.85 6.20
C LEU A 145 14.63 -16.72 6.70
N MET A 146 15.35 -16.21 7.69
CA MET A 146 16.53 -16.84 8.26
C MET A 146 16.17 -17.58 9.56
N GLU A 147 16.56 -18.84 9.65
CA GLU A 147 16.48 -19.65 10.87
C GLU A 147 17.88 -19.86 11.45
N HIS A 148 18.01 -19.73 12.78
CA HIS A 148 19.27 -19.99 13.47
C HIS A 148 19.56 -21.49 13.48
N MET A 149 20.76 -21.91 13.08
CA MET A 149 21.06 -23.34 12.91
C MET A 149 21.12 -24.11 14.24
N GLU A 150 21.63 -23.51 15.32
CA GLU A 150 21.72 -24.18 16.63
C GLU A 150 20.41 -24.14 17.43
N TYR A 151 19.75 -23.00 17.49
CA TYR A 151 18.53 -22.81 18.27
C TYR A 151 17.24 -23.13 17.49
N GLY A 152 17.30 -23.20 16.16
CA GLY A 152 16.15 -23.42 15.29
C GLY A 152 14.98 -22.51 15.65
N ARG A 153 13.81 -23.11 15.80
CA ARG A 153 12.54 -22.48 16.21
C ARG A 153 12.54 -21.84 17.60
N ASN A 154 13.55 -22.10 18.44
CA ASN A 154 13.66 -21.45 19.75
C ASN A 154 14.25 -20.03 19.65
N ALA A 155 14.93 -19.71 18.55
CA ALA A 155 15.33 -18.36 18.22
C ALA A 155 14.26 -17.67 17.37
N ALA A 156 14.20 -16.34 17.42
CA ALA A 156 13.36 -15.59 16.50
C ALA A 156 13.97 -15.61 15.09
N TYR A 157 13.12 -15.70 14.08
CA TYR A 157 13.53 -15.59 12.68
C TYR A 157 13.91 -14.15 12.35
N VAL A 158 14.85 -14.00 11.42
CA VAL A 158 15.31 -12.71 10.89
C VAL A 158 14.98 -12.66 9.41
N ILE A 159 14.49 -11.53 8.91
CA ILE A 159 14.21 -11.36 7.48
C ILE A 159 15.27 -10.48 6.86
N LEU A 160 15.90 -10.99 5.81
CA LEU A 160 16.91 -10.29 5.03
C LEU A 160 16.40 -9.97 3.63
N ASP A 161 16.94 -8.91 3.01
CA ASP A 161 16.83 -8.73 1.57
C ASP A 161 17.91 -9.52 0.81
N ALA A 162 17.86 -9.48 -0.52
CA ALA A 162 18.84 -10.17 -1.39
C ALA A 162 20.29 -9.70 -1.23
N GLU A 163 20.52 -8.53 -0.62
CA GLU A 163 21.83 -7.96 -0.31
C GLU A 163 22.30 -8.35 1.11
N GLY A 164 21.50 -9.13 1.85
CA GLY A 164 21.82 -9.56 3.21
C GLY A 164 21.55 -8.51 4.28
N LYS A 165 20.86 -7.41 3.95
CA LYS A 165 20.48 -6.38 4.92
C LYS A 165 19.24 -6.81 5.70
N ILE A 166 19.25 -6.53 7.00
CA ILE A 166 18.13 -6.83 7.89
C ILE A 166 16.95 -5.91 7.58
N VAL A 167 15.82 -6.52 7.28
CA VAL A 167 14.54 -5.86 6.99
C VAL A 167 13.61 -5.93 8.19
N ALA A 168 13.59 -7.07 8.87
CA ALA A 168 12.78 -7.29 10.06
C ALA A 168 13.46 -8.25 11.04
N GLU A 169 13.26 -8.02 12.32
CA GLU A 169 13.78 -8.82 13.43
C GLU A 169 12.65 -9.33 14.33
N ASP A 170 12.98 -10.26 15.22
CA ASP A 170 12.09 -10.77 16.28
C ASP A 170 10.79 -11.44 15.80
N ASN A 171 10.80 -11.99 14.58
CA ASN A 171 9.65 -12.69 14.02
C ASN A 171 9.59 -14.13 14.54
N ARG A 172 8.56 -14.49 15.30
CA ARG A 172 8.37 -15.88 15.77
C ARG A 172 7.53 -16.74 14.82
N ASN A 173 6.82 -16.10 13.91
CA ASN A 173 5.80 -16.76 13.07
C ASN A 173 6.14 -16.72 11.58
N GLY A 174 7.41 -16.52 11.22
CA GLY A 174 7.86 -16.45 9.83
C GLY A 174 7.38 -15.19 9.12
N PHE A 175 6.90 -15.31 7.88
CA PHE A 175 6.28 -14.22 7.11
C PHE A 175 4.83 -13.97 7.53
N ASP A 176 4.63 -13.55 8.77
CA ASP A 176 3.32 -13.11 9.25
C ASP A 176 2.94 -11.73 8.69
N GLU A 177 1.71 -11.28 8.95
CA GLU A 177 1.23 -9.98 8.44
C GLU A 177 2.04 -8.80 9.00
N ASN A 178 2.62 -8.93 10.19
CA ASN A 178 3.51 -7.92 10.77
C ASN A 178 4.84 -7.83 10.00
N ALA A 179 5.47 -8.97 9.76
CA ALA A 179 6.68 -9.08 8.94
C ALA A 179 6.44 -8.55 7.52
N LYS A 180 5.31 -8.89 6.90
CA LYS A 180 4.93 -8.34 5.59
C LYS A 180 4.74 -6.84 5.62
N GLN A 181 4.15 -6.29 6.68
CA GLN A 181 4.00 -4.85 6.85
C GLN A 181 5.36 -4.15 6.98
N GLN A 182 6.29 -4.71 7.77
CA GLN A 182 7.66 -4.20 7.89
C GLN A 182 8.40 -4.24 6.54
N ILE A 183 8.24 -5.30 5.75
CA ILE A 183 8.79 -5.39 4.39
C ILE A 183 8.19 -4.29 3.49
N ARG A 184 6.88 -4.06 3.55
CA ARG A 184 6.23 -3.00 2.75
C ARG A 184 6.73 -1.61 3.14
N GLU A 185 6.94 -1.36 4.43
CA GLU A 185 7.54 -0.12 4.94
C GLU A 185 8.99 0.05 4.51
N TYR A 186 9.76 -1.05 4.47
CA TYR A 186 11.13 -1.07 3.98
C TYR A 186 11.21 -0.72 2.48
N LEU A 187 10.27 -1.23 1.68
CA LEU A 187 10.20 -1.00 0.24
C LEU A 187 9.73 0.41 -0.12
N HIS A 188 8.76 0.93 0.63
CA HIS A 188 8.16 2.24 0.43
C HIS A 188 8.36 3.07 1.70
N PRO A 189 9.62 3.49 2.01
CA PRO A 189 9.85 4.31 3.18
C PRO A 189 8.98 5.56 3.06
N PRO A 190 8.31 6.00 4.15
CA PRO A 190 7.53 7.21 4.12
C PRO A 190 8.46 8.31 3.64
N LYS A 191 8.14 8.90 2.47
CA LYS A 191 8.85 10.10 2.02
C LYS A 191 8.82 11.06 3.18
N PRO A 192 9.97 11.62 3.61
CA PRO A 192 9.92 12.69 4.60
C PRO A 192 8.93 13.68 4.03
N VAL A 193 7.86 13.94 4.78
CA VAL A 193 6.96 15.06 4.49
C VAL A 193 7.92 16.21 4.35
N GLN A 194 8.13 16.70 3.11
CA GLN A 194 8.81 17.96 2.92
C GLN A 194 7.98 18.88 3.80
N LYS A 195 8.53 19.31 4.95
CA LYS A 195 8.00 20.48 5.63
C LYS A 195 7.78 21.46 4.50
N PRO A 196 6.57 22.01 4.30
CA PRO A 196 6.39 23.00 3.26
C PRO A 196 7.54 23.97 3.46
N GLU A 197 8.44 24.07 2.46
CA GLU A 197 9.51 25.04 2.51
C GLU A 197 8.80 26.33 2.89
N GLU A 198 9.12 26.86 4.08
CA GLU A 198 8.66 28.18 4.44
C GLU A 198 9.28 29.06 3.38
N LYS A 199 8.53 29.32 2.30
CA LYS A 199 8.91 30.31 1.31
C LYS A 199 9.30 31.53 2.14
N PRO A 200 10.51 32.07 1.99
CA PRO A 200 10.92 33.22 2.77
C PRO A 200 9.80 34.26 2.66
N PRO A 201 9.43 34.95 3.76
CA PRO A 201 8.26 35.80 3.77
C PRO A 201 8.39 36.83 2.65
N LEU A 202 7.65 36.58 1.56
CA LEU A 202 7.70 37.43 0.38
C LEU A 202 7.19 38.80 0.81
N GLU A 203 7.92 39.86 0.48
CA GLU A 203 7.43 41.22 0.65
C GLU A 203 6.16 41.40 -0.20
N ASN A 204 5.27 42.30 0.22
CA ASN A 204 3.93 42.40 -0.38
C ASN A 204 3.99 42.55 -1.91
N TRP A 205 4.97 43.28 -2.45
CA TRP A 205 5.13 43.47 -3.90
C TRP A 205 5.50 42.17 -4.65
N GLN A 206 6.27 41.24 -4.05
CA GLN A 206 6.59 39.95 -4.67
C GLN A 206 5.34 39.06 -4.78
N LYS A 207 4.46 39.11 -3.78
CA LYS A 207 3.18 38.39 -3.81
C LYS A 207 2.29 38.86 -4.96
N TYR A 208 2.25 40.15 -5.24
CA TYR A 208 1.46 40.72 -6.34
C TYR A 208 1.99 40.32 -7.73
N MET A 209 3.31 40.12 -7.85
CA MET A 209 3.95 39.72 -9.09
C MET A 209 3.74 38.23 -9.38
N GLU A 210 3.81 37.37 -8.36
CA GLU A 210 3.56 35.92 -8.47
C GLU A 210 2.07 35.60 -8.73
N ASN A 211 1.15 36.40 -8.16
CA ASN A 211 -0.30 36.24 -8.33
C ASN A 211 -0.86 36.79 -9.67
N GLY A 212 -0.06 37.53 -10.44
CA GLY A 212 -0.44 38.04 -11.76
C GLY A 212 -1.59 39.07 -11.78
N GLU A 213 -1.98 39.64 -10.64
CA GLU A 213 -3.06 40.63 -10.56
C GLU A 213 -2.66 42.02 -11.08
N TYR A 214 -1.36 42.37 -11.03
CA TYR A 214 -0.88 43.68 -11.48
C TYR A 214 -1.14 43.91 -12.97
N LEU A 215 -0.91 42.89 -13.80
CA LEU A 215 -1.24 42.91 -15.23
C LEU A 215 -2.75 43.02 -15.47
N ARG A 216 -3.57 42.29 -14.70
CA ARG A 216 -5.04 42.38 -14.83
C ARG A 216 -5.57 43.77 -14.48
N SER A 217 -4.98 44.44 -13.50
CA SER A 217 -5.36 45.81 -13.13
C SER A 217 -4.92 46.87 -14.14
N SER A 218 -3.78 46.68 -14.82
CA SER A 218 -3.38 47.58 -15.90
C SER A 218 -4.29 47.41 -17.11
N GLU A 219 -4.64 46.17 -17.47
CA GLU A 219 -5.55 45.89 -18.60
C GLU A 219 -6.97 46.44 -18.36
N ILE A 220 -7.49 46.32 -17.12
CA ILE A 220 -8.85 46.81 -16.80
C ILE A 220 -8.94 48.34 -16.76
N SER A 221 -7.81 49.05 -16.64
CA SER A 221 -7.79 50.51 -16.61
C SER A 221 -7.89 51.15 -18.00
N GLU A 222 -7.60 50.38 -19.06
CA GLU A 222 -7.66 50.86 -20.45
C GLU A 222 -9.01 50.60 -21.12
N GLU A 223 -9.89 49.75 -20.56
CA GLU A 223 -11.26 49.59 -21.06
C GLU A 223 -12.17 50.71 -20.53
N GLN A 224 -12.24 51.80 -21.29
CA GLN A 224 -13.25 52.84 -21.05
C GLN A 224 -14.66 52.29 -21.27
N ASN A 225 -15.53 52.47 -20.27
CA ASN A 225 -16.97 52.18 -20.31
C ASN A 225 -17.67 52.92 -21.47
N TYR A 226 -17.88 52.26 -22.60
CA TYR A 226 -18.84 52.69 -23.62
C TYR A 226 -20.26 52.25 -23.21
N ASN A 227 -20.91 53.02 -22.33
CA ASN A 227 -22.37 52.99 -22.16
C ASN A 227 -22.87 54.28 -21.48
N MET A 228 -22.62 55.41 -22.14
CA MET A 228 -23.24 56.70 -21.86
C MET A 228 -24.54 56.83 -22.64
N ILE A 229 -25.57 56.07 -22.25
CA ILE A 229 -26.94 56.29 -22.72
C ILE A 229 -27.82 56.26 -21.47
N ASP A 230 -28.37 57.43 -21.10
CA ASP A 230 -29.37 57.70 -20.05
C ASP A 230 -28.94 58.29 -18.68
N GLY A 231 -27.65 58.40 -18.36
CA GLY A 231 -27.21 59.12 -17.16
C GLY A 231 -27.54 58.44 -15.82
N ARG A 232 -27.87 57.14 -15.79
CA ARG A 232 -28.04 56.38 -14.53
C ARG A 232 -26.96 55.30 -14.35
N ARG A 233 -26.23 55.38 -13.23
CA ARG A 233 -25.26 54.33 -12.81
C ARG A 233 -26.01 53.10 -12.26
N ASN A 234 -26.16 52.04 -13.05
CA ASN A 234 -26.85 50.81 -12.65
C ASN A 234 -25.98 49.70 -12.03
N ASN A 235 -24.66 49.87 -11.90
CA ASN A 235 -23.75 48.86 -11.34
C ASN A 235 -23.09 49.26 -10.01
N MET A 236 -23.82 49.88 -9.08
CA MET A 236 -23.33 49.96 -7.70
C MET A 236 -23.63 48.64 -6.96
N PRO A 237 -22.63 48.01 -6.30
CA PRO A 237 -22.89 46.84 -5.48
C PRO A 237 -23.89 47.20 -4.36
N PRO A 238 -24.84 46.32 -4.00
CA PRO A 238 -25.83 46.62 -2.97
C PRO A 238 -25.13 46.93 -1.64
N LYS A 239 -25.51 48.03 -0.98
CA LYS A 239 -24.97 48.41 0.34
C LYS A 239 -25.22 47.28 1.34
N LYS A 240 -24.17 46.50 1.64
CA LYS A 240 -24.20 45.53 2.75
C LYS A 240 -24.18 46.28 4.07
N THR A 241 -25.30 46.30 4.78
CA THR A 241 -25.38 46.75 6.17
C THR A 241 -24.60 45.77 7.06
N ARG A 242 -23.47 46.24 7.61
CA ARG A 242 -22.65 45.44 8.53
C ARG A 242 -23.36 45.38 9.88
N THR A 243 -23.76 44.19 10.32
CA THR A 243 -24.26 43.99 11.69
C THR A 243 -23.13 44.22 12.69
N SER A 244 -23.38 45.05 13.72
CA SER A 244 -22.34 45.42 14.68
C SER A 244 -21.86 44.19 15.46
N VAL A 245 -20.55 44.15 15.75
CA VAL A 245 -19.90 43.04 16.45
C VAL A 245 -20.50 42.81 17.83
N LEU A 246 -20.95 43.89 18.50
CA LEU A 246 -21.63 43.84 19.80
C LEU A 246 -22.95 43.06 19.74
N VAL A 247 -23.73 43.22 18.67
CA VAL A 247 -25.00 42.49 18.51
C VAL A 247 -24.74 40.98 18.39
N LYS A 248 -23.69 40.60 17.65
CA LYS A 248 -23.27 39.20 17.52
C LYS A 248 -22.74 38.63 18.83
N LEU A 249 -22.03 39.44 19.63
CA LEU A 249 -21.51 39.03 20.94
C LEU A 249 -22.66 38.70 21.91
N HIS A 250 -23.67 39.56 22.01
CA HIS A 250 -24.81 39.35 22.89
C HIS A 250 -25.65 38.14 22.49
N GLN A 251 -25.84 37.91 21.19
CA GLN A 251 -26.53 36.71 20.70
C GLN A 251 -25.81 35.43 21.15
N LYS A 252 -24.48 35.39 21.01
CA LYS A 252 -23.66 34.27 21.47
C LYS A 252 -23.70 34.09 22.99
N GLN A 253 -23.67 35.18 23.77
CA GLN A 253 -23.74 35.10 25.23
C GLN A 253 -25.10 34.58 25.71
N ALA A 254 -26.21 35.02 25.10
CA ALA A 254 -27.55 34.54 25.42
C ALA A 254 -27.74 33.05 25.05
N GLU A 255 -27.16 32.62 23.94
CA GLU A 255 -27.17 31.21 23.52
C GLU A 255 -26.39 30.32 24.50
N ILE A 256 -25.24 30.79 24.99
CA ILE A 256 -24.43 30.09 26.00
C ILE A 256 -25.20 29.97 27.31
N ALA A 257 -25.87 31.03 27.77
CA ALA A 257 -26.61 31.03 29.03
C ALA A 257 -27.83 30.09 29.01
N LYS A 258 -28.56 30.03 27.88
CA LYS A 258 -29.63 29.04 27.69
C LYS A 258 -29.12 27.60 27.77
N ARG A 259 -27.88 27.37 27.33
CA ARG A 259 -27.25 26.04 27.28
C ARG A 259 -26.63 25.64 28.62
N SER A 260 -26.21 26.60 29.45
CA SER A 260 -25.48 26.35 30.70
C SER A 260 -26.29 26.51 31.98
N GLY A 261 -27.56 26.92 31.91
CA GLY A 261 -28.48 26.95 33.06
C GLY A 261 -28.11 27.93 34.19
N LYS A 262 -27.23 28.90 33.93
CA LYS A 262 -26.88 30.01 34.84
C LYS A 262 -27.28 31.34 34.22
N GLU A 263 -27.84 32.24 35.02
CA GLU A 263 -28.28 33.56 34.57
C GLU A 263 -27.10 34.44 34.09
N VAL A 264 -27.33 35.20 33.01
CA VAL A 264 -26.36 36.14 32.45
C VAL A 264 -26.12 37.29 33.45
N PRO A 265 -24.87 37.66 33.77
CA PRO A 265 -24.61 38.81 34.64
C PRO A 265 -25.20 40.10 34.04
N GLN A 266 -26.12 40.74 34.77
CA GLN A 266 -26.86 41.94 34.34
C GLN A 266 -25.99 43.20 34.11
N MET A 267 -24.68 43.16 34.43
CA MET A 267 -23.77 44.29 34.26
C MET A 267 -23.54 44.70 32.80
N ALA A 268 -23.60 43.77 31.84
CA ALA A 268 -23.35 44.08 30.43
C ALA A 268 -24.49 44.86 29.75
N VAL A 269 -25.72 44.76 30.27
CA VAL A 269 -26.89 45.45 29.70
C VAL A 269 -26.98 46.90 30.19
N ALA A 270 -26.45 47.19 31.39
CA ALA A 270 -26.47 48.54 31.98
C ALA A 270 -25.50 49.50 31.27
N GLU A 271 -24.30 49.07 30.90
CA GLU A 271 -23.30 49.92 30.23
C GLU A 271 -23.74 50.34 28.81
N ASP A 272 -24.49 49.50 28.08
CA ASP A 272 -24.94 49.81 26.71
C ASP A 272 -26.16 50.76 26.69
N MET A 273 -27.00 50.74 27.74
CA MET A 273 -28.05 51.74 27.94
C MET A 273 -27.49 53.13 28.27
N GLU A 274 -26.36 53.20 28.98
CA GLU A 274 -25.67 54.45 29.29
C GLU A 274 -25.01 55.09 28.05
N ARG A 275 -24.46 54.28 27.14
CA ARG A 275 -23.85 54.77 25.89
C ARG A 275 -24.87 55.29 24.87
N ARG A 276 -26.12 54.82 24.91
CA ARG A 276 -27.20 55.28 24.01
C ARG A 276 -27.92 56.55 24.49
N ARG A 277 -27.59 57.06 25.69
CA ARG A 277 -28.13 58.31 26.24
C ARG A 277 -27.26 59.54 25.97
N LYS A 278 -26.17 59.41 25.20
CA LYS A 278 -25.38 60.54 24.69
C LYS A 278 -25.63 60.75 23.20
#